data_AF-A0A1V3XYI6-F1
#
_entry.id   AF-A0A1V3XYI6-F1
#
_cell.length_a   1.000
_cell.length_b   1.000
_cell.length_c   1.000
_cell.angle_alpha   90.00
_cell.angle_beta   90.00
_cell.angle_gamma   90.00
#
_symmetry.space_group_name_H-M   'P 1'
#
loop_
_entity.id
_entity.type
_entity.pdbx_description
1 polymer ?
#
loop_
_entity_poly.entity_id
_entity_poly.type
_entity_poly.pdbx_seq_one_letter_code
_entity_poly.pdbx_strand_id
1 'polypeptide(L)' 'MTASRQSLLDALGVDLSDELLSLALTHRSYAYENGGYRPTSGWSFSATRSWG' A
#
# COMPACT_ATOMS: atom_id res chain seq x y z
N MET A 1 0.80 10.60 -17.41
CA MET A 1 1.85 9.58 -17.57
C MET A 1 2.07 8.94 -16.20
N THR A 2 2.00 7.62 -16.10
CA THR A 2 2.35 6.92 -14.84
C THR A 2 3.85 7.03 -14.63
N ALA A 3 4.26 7.49 -13.45
CA ALA A 3 5.68 7.54 -13.08
C ALA A 3 6.26 6.12 -13.01
N SER A 4 7.55 5.97 -13.32
CA SER A 4 8.24 4.69 -13.19
C SER A 4 8.38 4.30 -11.72
N ARG A 5 8.17 3.02 -11.40
CA ARG A 5 8.40 2.47 -10.06
C ARG A 5 9.84 2.69 -9.59
N GLN A 6 10.81 2.58 -10.50
CA GLN A 6 12.22 2.74 -10.18
C GLN A 6 12.57 4.17 -9.76
N SER A 7 11.96 5.18 -10.40
CA SER A 7 12.17 6.58 -10.00
C SER A 7 11.61 6.89 -8.63
N LEU A 8 10.55 6.18 -8.20
CA LEU A 8 10.00 6.32 -6.87
C LEU A 8 10.91 5.65 -5.82
N LEU A 9 11.42 4.46 -6.10
CA LEU A 9 12.36 3.75 -5.21
C LEU A 9 13.66 4.53 -5.01
N ASP A 10 14.20 5.09 -6.10
CA ASP A 10 15.40 5.93 -6.05
C ASP A 10 15.18 7.19 -5.20
N ALA A 11 14.05 7.87 -5.40
CA ALA A 11 13.68 9.05 -4.60
C ALA A 11 13.45 8.72 -3.11
N LEU A 12 12.96 7.53 -2.81
CA LEU A 12 12.76 7.06 -1.43
C LEU A 12 14.06 6.53 -0.80
N GLY A 13 15.06 6.17 -1.60
CA GLY A 13 16.33 5.60 -1.14
C GLY A 13 16.17 4.22 -0.48
N VAL A 14 15.13 3.46 -0.86
CA VAL A 14 14.82 2.15 -0.29
C VAL A 14 14.77 1.08 -1.37
N ASP A 15 15.22 -0.12 -1.02
CA ASP A 15 15.03 -1.32 -1.83
C ASP A 15 13.79 -2.08 -1.33
N LEU A 16 12.77 -2.21 -2.18
CA LEU A 16 11.52 -2.89 -1.87
C LEU A 16 11.20 -3.89 -2.97
N SER A 17 10.69 -5.07 -2.58
CA SER A 17 10.14 -6.04 -3.52
C SER A 17 8.91 -5.48 -4.24
N ASP A 18 8.70 -5.86 -5.50
CA ASP A 18 7.58 -5.38 -6.32
C ASP A 18 6.21 -5.68 -5.70
N GLU A 19 6.06 -6.84 -5.04
CA GLU A 19 4.84 -7.22 -4.32
C GLU A 19 4.55 -6.26 -3.15
N LEU A 20 5.57 -5.87 -2.40
CA LEU A 20 5.44 -4.93 -1.28
C LEU A 20 5.16 -3.52 -1.77
N LEU A 21 5.82 -3.09 -2.86
CA LEU A 21 5.57 -1.79 -3.47
C LEU A 21 4.14 -1.71 -4.03
N SER A 22 3.69 -2.76 -4.70
CA SER A 22 2.32 -2.85 -5.24
C SER A 22 1.28 -2.88 -4.12
N LEU A 23 1.53 -3.60 -3.02
CA LEU A 23 0.68 -3.56 -1.84
C LEU A 23 0.62 -2.15 -1.22
N ALA A 24 1.77 -1.50 -1.03
CA ALA A 24 1.86 -0.17 -0.44
C ALA A 24 1.18 0.91 -1.28
N LEU A 25 1.24 0.79 -2.61
CA LEU A 25 0.59 1.72 -3.55
C LEU A 25 -0.87 1.40 -3.82
N THR A 26 -1.40 0.29 -3.29
CA THR A 26 -2.80 -0.10 -3.46
C THR A 26 -3.70 0.70 -2.51
N HIS A 27 -4.36 1.72 -3.05
CA HIS A 27 -5.36 2.47 -2.31
C HIS A 27 -6.61 1.61 -2.00
N ARG A 28 -7.27 1.88 -0.87
CA ARG A 28 -8.45 1.13 -0.40
C ARG A 28 -9.62 1.07 -1.40
N SER A 29 -9.87 2.13 -2.15
CA SER A 29 -10.97 2.15 -3.14
C SER A 29 -10.70 1.14 -4.25
N TYR A 30 -9.48 1.13 -4.78
CA TYR A 30 -9.07 0.17 -5.80
C TYR A 30 -9.17 -1.27 -5.28
N ALA A 31 -8.77 -1.52 -4.03
CA ALA A 31 -8.91 -2.84 -3.42
C ALA A 31 -10.38 -3.28 -3.34
N TYR A 32 -11.30 -2.42 -2.88
CA TYR A 32 -12.71 -2.79 -2.79
C TYR A 32 -13.38 -3.01 -4.16
N GLU A 33 -13.00 -2.25 -5.17
CA GLU A 33 -13.52 -2.41 -6.54
C GLU A 33 -13.03 -3.70 -7.20
N ASN A 34 -11.80 -4.15 -6.89
CA ASN A 34 -11.17 -5.32 -7.50
C ASN A 34 -11.24 -6.58 -6.60
N GLY A 35 -12.20 -6.64 -5.66
CA GLY A 35 -12.43 -7.82 -4.81
C GLY A 35 -11.33 -8.09 -3.77
N GLY A 36 -10.49 -7.10 -3.48
CA GLY A 36 -9.35 -7.17 -2.59
C GLY A 36 -9.73 -7.62 -1.18
N TYR A 37 -9.14 -8.74 -0.77
CA TYR A 37 -9.12 -9.23 0.60
C TYR A 37 -8.72 -8.09 1.55
N ARG A 38 -9.35 -8.01 2.73
CA ARG A 38 -8.79 -7.19 3.83
C ARG A 38 -7.31 -7.59 4.00
N PRO A 39 -6.38 -6.63 4.13
CA PRO A 39 -4.96 -6.98 4.23
C PRO A 39 -4.74 -8.01 5.34
N THR A 40 -4.04 -9.11 5.01
CA THR A 40 -3.80 -10.27 5.89
C THR A 40 -2.99 -9.91 7.14
N SER A 41 -2.28 -8.78 7.12
CA SER A 41 -1.60 -8.22 8.27
C SER A 41 -2.50 -7.21 8.96
N GLY A 42 -2.84 -7.44 10.23
CA GLY A 42 -3.70 -6.61 11.09
C GLY A 42 -3.18 -5.20 11.42
N TRP A 43 -2.66 -4.48 10.44
CA TRP A 43 -2.30 -3.07 10.55
C TRP A 43 -3.60 -2.27 10.42
N SER A 44 -4.27 -2.07 11.55
CA SER A 44 -5.34 -1.10 11.66
C SER A 44 -4.71 0.29 11.52
N PHE A 45 -4.87 0.94 10.37
CA PHE A 45 -4.62 2.37 10.25
C PHE A 45 -5.73 3.09 11.02
N SER A 46 -5.56 3.22 12.33
CA SER A 46 -6.50 3.92 13.21
C SER A 46 -6.42 5.42 12.97
N ALA A 47 -7.02 5.91 11.89
CA ALA A 47 -7.59 7.25 11.89
C ALA A 47 -8.90 7.18 12.69
N THR A 48 -8.73 7.23 14.02
CA THR A 48 -9.79 7.30 15.04
C THR A 48 -10.54 6.00 15.37
N ARG A 49 -9.93 5.15 16.19
CA ARG A 49 -10.60 4.59 17.38
C ARG A 49 -9.59 4.06 18.40
N SER A 50 -9.73 4.53 19.63
CA SER A 50 -8.99 4.13 20.82
C SER A 50 -9.24 2.66 21.15
N TRP A 51 -8.20 1.98 21.62
CA TRP A 51 -8.27 0.59 22.09
C TRP A 51 -9.26 0.46 23.26
N GLY A 52 -10.17 -0.49 23.15
CA GLY A 52 -11.14 -0.92 24.17
C GLY A 52 -11.64 -2.31 23.83
#